data_AF-A0A1W9UV35-F1
#
_entry.id   AF-A0A1W9UV35-F1
#
_cell.length_a   1.000
_cell.length_b   1.000
_cell.length_c   1.000
_cell.angle_alpha   90.00
_cell.angle_beta   90.00
_cell.angle_gamma   90.00
#
_symmetry.space_group_name_H-M   'P 1'
#
loop_
_entity.id
_entity.type
_entity.pdbx_description
1 polymer ?
#
loop_
_entity_poly.entity_id
_entity_poly.type
_entity_poly.pdbx_seq_one_letter_code
_entity_poly.pdbx_strand_id
1 'polypeptide(L)'
;MAEFKSEQDSELTLAPTAVIQESEESEKAKTRITRTSFKVLLFDILETLLLTIVIYAVLSTFIGRFKVFSVSMEPNLHEGQYLLISKQTHKIWPLQRGDVIVFHYPRDTKKNYIKRLIGLPGEKIELRDGKLYVNGKFVPEPWLSVQTHANGQWQVGEDEYFVMGDNRNNSSDSRTWGSVNSQHIIGKAIFRYWPLQSLGFIQHAPKPTATPKAATHFESVLSSPLPAGTSP
;
A
#
# COMPACT_ATOMS: atom_id res chain seq x y z
N MET A 1 8.99 63.81 -100.26
CA MET A 1 9.37 63.68 -98.85
C MET A 1 9.29 62.21 -98.51
N ALA A 2 10.43 61.65 -98.14
CA ALA A 2 10.78 60.24 -98.24
C ALA A 2 10.44 59.43 -96.98
N GLU A 3 10.32 58.12 -97.21
CA GLU A 3 10.41 57.00 -96.28
C GLU A 3 11.36 57.20 -95.09
N PHE A 4 10.94 56.70 -93.92
CA PHE A 4 11.87 56.09 -92.98
C PHE A 4 11.23 54.86 -92.32
N LYS A 5 11.99 53.77 -92.31
CA LYS A 5 11.67 52.40 -91.93
C LYS A 5 12.79 51.93 -90.97
N SER A 6 12.49 50.93 -90.13
CA SER A 6 13.36 50.15 -89.21
C SER A 6 13.90 50.90 -87.97
N GLU A 7 14.15 50.30 -86.79
CA GLU A 7 14.29 48.92 -86.27
C GLU A 7 13.39 48.77 -85.01
N GLN A 8 12.65 47.70 -84.74
CA GLN A 8 13.05 46.36 -84.27
C GLN A 8 13.97 46.33 -83.04
N ASP A 9 13.38 46.27 -81.85
CA ASP A 9 14.00 45.62 -80.69
C ASP A 9 13.01 44.61 -80.09
N SER A 10 13.38 43.35 -80.23
CA SER A 10 12.71 42.19 -79.64
C SER A 10 13.47 41.85 -78.37
N GLU A 11 13.00 42.32 -77.21
CA GLU A 11 13.50 41.83 -75.94
C GLU A 11 12.55 40.73 -75.41
N LEU A 12 13.16 39.55 -75.33
CA LEU A 12 12.61 38.25 -75.05
C LEU A 12 12.02 38.19 -73.62
N THR A 13 10.70 38.21 -73.49
CA THR A 13 9.99 37.94 -72.23
C THR A 13 10.02 36.44 -71.94
N LEU A 14 11.04 35.98 -71.21
CA LEU A 14 11.05 34.63 -70.63
C LEU A 14 10.75 34.67 -69.13
N ALA A 15 9.60 34.06 -68.81
CA ALA A 15 9.19 33.43 -67.54
C ALA A 15 8.72 34.29 -66.35
N PRO A 16 7.39 34.43 -66.16
CA PRO A 16 6.78 34.64 -64.84
C PRO A 16 6.32 33.32 -64.18
N THR A 17 6.35 32.18 -64.89
CA THR A 17 5.69 30.93 -64.43
C THR A 17 6.49 30.12 -63.41
N ALA A 18 7.82 30.10 -63.50
CA ALA A 18 8.65 29.26 -62.62
C ALA A 18 8.72 29.80 -61.17
N VAL A 19 8.74 31.13 -61.01
CA VAL A 19 8.83 31.80 -59.69
C VAL A 19 7.54 31.62 -58.87
N ILE A 20 6.39 31.54 -59.54
CA ILE A 20 5.10 31.32 -58.88
C ILE A 20 4.96 29.84 -58.44
N GLN A 21 5.49 28.90 -59.22
CA GLN A 21 5.44 27.47 -58.86
C GLN A 21 6.30 27.14 -57.63
N GLU A 22 7.52 27.67 -57.51
CA GLU A 22 8.39 27.41 -56.35
C GLU A 22 7.81 27.99 -55.03
N SER A 23 7.11 29.12 -55.10
CA SER A 23 6.51 29.76 -53.92
C SER A 23 5.29 28.99 -53.41
N GLU A 24 4.44 28.46 -54.29
CA GLU A 24 3.33 27.60 -53.89
C GLU A 24 3.79 26.23 -53.36
N GLU A 25 4.84 25.64 -53.95
CA GLU A 25 5.37 24.36 -53.50
C GLU A 25 6.04 24.48 -52.12
N SER A 26 6.74 25.59 -51.87
CA SER A 26 7.33 25.95 -50.57
C SER A 26 6.26 26.18 -49.48
N GLU A 27 5.15 26.86 -49.79
CA GLU A 27 4.03 27.00 -48.86
C GLU A 27 3.34 25.67 -48.60
N LYS A 28 2.98 24.91 -49.64
CA LYS A 28 2.34 23.58 -49.50
C LYS A 28 3.24 22.62 -48.72
N ALA A 29 4.56 22.64 -48.94
CA ALA A 29 5.52 21.86 -48.17
C ALA A 29 5.58 22.29 -46.70
N LYS A 30 5.66 23.60 -46.40
CA LYS A 30 5.64 24.11 -45.02
C LYS A 30 4.32 23.80 -44.29
N THR A 31 3.18 23.90 -44.96
CA THR A 31 1.86 23.54 -44.41
C THR A 31 1.72 22.02 -44.20
N ARG A 32 2.34 21.20 -45.04
CA ARG A 32 2.30 19.72 -44.93
C ARG A 32 3.24 19.20 -43.85
N ILE A 33 4.39 19.84 -43.65
CA ILE A 33 5.35 19.53 -42.56
C ILE A 33 4.72 19.86 -41.18
N THR A 34 3.99 20.97 -41.06
CA THR A 34 3.36 21.37 -39.78
C THR A 34 2.14 20.54 -39.40
N ARG A 35 1.28 20.15 -40.36
CA ARG A 35 0.07 19.36 -40.09
C ARG A 35 0.34 17.90 -39.72
N THR A 36 1.41 17.32 -40.25
CA THR A 36 1.79 15.92 -39.96
C THR A 36 2.40 15.81 -38.57
N SER A 37 3.28 16.74 -38.20
CA SER A 37 3.93 16.78 -36.89
C SER A 37 2.95 17.08 -35.75
N PHE A 38 1.93 17.93 -35.95
CA PHE A 38 0.94 18.21 -34.90
C PHE A 38 0.00 17.05 -34.62
N LYS A 39 -0.41 16.27 -35.65
CA LYS A 39 -1.24 15.08 -35.44
C LYS A 39 -0.48 13.98 -34.71
N VAL A 40 0.78 13.73 -35.11
CA VAL A 40 1.65 12.77 -34.42
C VAL A 40 1.85 13.18 -32.96
N LEU A 41 2.20 14.44 -32.72
CA LEU A 41 2.33 14.99 -31.35
C LEU A 41 1.04 14.83 -30.54
N LEU A 42 -0.12 15.08 -31.14
CA LEU A 42 -1.41 14.93 -30.47
C LEU A 42 -1.69 13.46 -30.10
N PHE A 43 -1.41 12.52 -31.01
CA PHE A 43 -1.56 11.09 -30.72
C PHE A 43 -0.60 10.61 -29.62
N ASP A 44 0.65 11.07 -29.62
CA ASP A 44 1.63 10.75 -28.57
C ASP A 44 1.20 11.29 -27.19
N ILE A 45 0.67 12.51 -27.15
CA ILE A 45 0.12 13.12 -25.93
C ILE A 45 -1.10 12.33 -25.45
N LEU A 46 -2.01 11.94 -26.35
CA LEU A 46 -3.19 11.16 -26.01
C LEU A 46 -2.82 9.77 -25.49
N GLU A 47 -1.84 9.10 -26.10
CA GLU A 47 -1.33 7.81 -25.64
C GLU A 47 -0.71 7.94 -24.23
N THR A 48 0.11 8.97 -24.02
CA THR A 48 0.72 9.24 -22.70
C THR A 48 -0.33 9.55 -21.64
N LEU A 49 -1.34 10.35 -21.99
CA LEU A 49 -2.45 10.68 -21.10
C LEU A 49 -3.27 9.44 -20.75
N LEU A 50 -3.59 8.61 -21.75
CA LEU A 50 -4.29 7.36 -21.56
C LEU A 50 -3.50 6.43 -20.64
N LEU A 51 -2.20 6.23 -20.91
CA LEU A 51 -1.33 5.41 -20.08
C LEU A 51 -1.29 5.93 -18.63
N THR A 52 -1.19 7.25 -18.44
CA THR A 52 -1.18 7.87 -17.11
C THR A 52 -2.50 7.64 -16.37
N ILE A 53 -3.65 7.78 -17.04
CA ILE A 53 -4.96 7.51 -16.47
C ILE A 53 -5.09 6.04 -16.09
N VAL A 54 -4.65 5.12 -16.94
CA VAL A 54 -4.67 3.68 -16.67
C VAL A 54 -3.78 3.34 -15.48
N ILE A 55 -2.55 3.83 -15.42
CA ILE A 55 -1.64 3.62 -14.29
C ILE A 55 -2.24 4.20 -13.01
N TYR A 56 -2.78 5.41 -13.05
CA TYR A 56 -3.44 6.04 -11.90
C TYR A 56 -4.65 5.23 -11.42
N ALA A 57 -5.49 4.74 -12.33
CA ALA A 57 -6.64 3.91 -12.01
C ALA A 57 -6.22 2.59 -11.35
N VAL A 58 -5.17 1.95 -11.86
CA VAL A 58 -4.59 0.74 -11.25
C VAL A 58 -4.08 1.04 -9.84
N LEU A 59 -3.19 2.03 -9.68
CA LEU A 59 -2.61 2.38 -8.39
C LEU A 59 -3.67 2.79 -7.36
N SER A 60 -4.66 3.60 -7.75
CA SER A 60 -5.74 4.06 -6.86
C SER A 60 -6.72 2.95 -6.44
N THR A 61 -6.81 1.88 -7.24
CA THR A 61 -7.60 0.67 -6.91
C THR A 61 -6.94 -0.12 -5.79
N PHE A 62 -5.62 -0.29 -5.82
CA PHE A 62 -4.89 -1.10 -4.84
C PHE A 62 -4.43 -0.32 -3.61
N ILE A 63 -4.12 0.97 -3.75
CA ILE A 63 -3.53 1.82 -2.71
C ILE A 63 -4.57 2.82 -2.19
N GLY A 64 -4.66 2.95 -0.87
CA GLY A 64 -5.42 3.99 -0.18
C GLY A 64 -4.52 4.91 0.63
N ARG A 65 -5.07 6.05 1.03
CA ARG A 65 -4.45 7.00 1.95
C ARG A 65 -5.26 7.04 3.25
N PHE A 66 -4.59 7.09 4.39
CA PHE A 66 -5.22 7.16 5.70
C PHE A 66 -4.48 8.14 6.61
N LYS A 67 -5.22 8.98 7.33
CA LYS A 67 -4.66 9.88 8.36
C LYS A 67 -4.97 9.32 9.74
N VAL A 68 -3.98 9.25 10.61
CA VAL A 68 -4.15 8.83 12.00
C VAL A 68 -4.75 9.98 12.81
N PHE A 69 -5.91 9.76 13.43
CA PHE A 69 -6.67 10.76 14.19
C PHE A 69 -6.69 10.51 15.71
N SER A 70 -5.93 9.54 16.22
CA SER A 70 -6.00 9.16 17.64
C SER A 70 -4.68 8.56 18.11
N VAL A 71 -4.35 8.80 19.38
CA VAL A 71 -3.17 8.29 20.10
C VAL A 71 -3.23 6.78 20.44
N SER A 72 -4.31 6.09 20.07
CA SER A 72 -4.53 4.68 20.40
C SER A 72 -3.46 3.69 19.88
N MET A 73 -2.63 4.12 18.93
CA MET A 73 -1.56 3.32 18.34
C MET A 73 -0.16 3.77 18.77
N GLU A 74 -0.05 4.70 19.71
CA GLU A 74 1.24 5.12 20.26
C GLU A 74 1.91 3.99 21.05
N PRO A 75 3.26 3.94 21.08
CA PRO A 75 4.20 4.85 20.41
C PRO A 75 4.47 4.52 18.93
N ASN A 76 3.86 3.48 18.38
CA ASN A 76 4.19 3.00 17.03
C ASN A 76 3.63 3.91 15.92
N LEU A 77 2.45 4.48 16.14
CA LEU A 77 1.82 5.46 15.26
C LEU A 77 1.26 6.64 16.06
N HIS A 78 1.61 7.84 15.63
CA HIS A 78 1.19 9.09 16.26
C HIS A 78 0.05 9.75 15.49
N GLU A 79 -0.74 10.54 16.20
CA GLU A 79 -1.75 11.39 15.60
C GLU A 79 -1.13 12.35 14.57
N GLY A 80 -1.85 12.58 13.46
CA GLY A 80 -1.42 13.45 12.37
C GLY A 80 -0.55 12.76 11.31
N GLN A 81 -0.11 11.52 11.53
CA GLN A 81 0.63 10.75 10.54
C GLN A 81 -0.25 10.36 9.34
N TYR A 82 0.34 10.37 8.15
CA TYR A 82 -0.32 9.88 6.93
C TYR A 82 0.31 8.59 6.45
N LEU A 83 -0.56 7.63 6.17
CA LEU A 83 -0.24 6.26 5.83
C LEU A 83 -0.76 5.90 4.45
N LEU A 84 0.02 5.11 3.72
CA LEU A 84 -0.48 4.31 2.61
C LEU A 84 -1.02 2.99 3.17
N ILE A 85 -2.19 2.62 2.66
CA ILE A 85 -2.84 1.35 2.98
C ILE A 85 -2.97 0.52 1.71
N SER A 86 -2.77 -0.79 1.82
CA SER A 86 -3.10 -1.72 0.75
C SER A 86 -4.52 -2.23 0.93
N LYS A 87 -5.41 -1.84 0.00
CA LYS A 87 -6.84 -2.15 0.07
C LYS A 87 -7.12 -3.62 -0.19
N GLN A 88 -6.50 -4.19 -1.23
CA GLN A 88 -6.81 -5.55 -1.67
C GLN A 88 -5.88 -6.63 -1.13
N THR A 89 -4.90 -6.26 -0.29
CA THR A 89 -4.02 -7.27 0.31
C THR A 89 -4.82 -8.30 1.10
N HIS A 90 -5.85 -7.93 1.87
CA HIS A 90 -6.55 -8.89 2.74
C HIS A 90 -7.42 -9.92 2.00
N LYS A 91 -7.81 -9.64 0.74
CA LYS A 91 -8.58 -10.59 -0.10
C LYS A 91 -7.67 -11.57 -0.85
N ILE A 92 -6.46 -11.11 -1.19
CA ILE A 92 -5.48 -11.88 -1.96
C ILE A 92 -4.55 -12.65 -1.01
N TRP A 93 -4.24 -12.05 0.14
CA TRP A 93 -3.34 -12.56 1.16
C TRP A 93 -4.06 -12.54 2.51
N PRO A 94 -4.10 -13.66 3.25
CA PRO A 94 -4.74 -13.69 4.55
C PRO A 94 -4.04 -12.71 5.50
N LEU A 95 -4.85 -11.98 6.27
CA LEU A 95 -4.33 -11.12 7.33
C LEU A 95 -3.63 -11.95 8.38
N GLN A 96 -2.54 -11.42 8.92
CA GLN A 96 -1.72 -12.12 9.90
C GLN A 96 -1.82 -11.42 11.27
N ARG A 97 -1.65 -12.20 12.33
CA ARG A 97 -1.55 -11.65 13.69
C ARG A 97 -0.42 -10.62 13.74
N GLY A 98 -0.71 -9.47 14.32
CA GLY A 98 0.20 -8.34 14.43
C GLY A 98 0.19 -7.40 13.24
N ASP A 99 -0.63 -7.66 12.21
CA ASP A 99 -0.87 -6.69 11.15
C ASP A 99 -1.55 -5.44 11.69
N VAL A 100 -1.21 -4.28 11.14
CA VAL A 100 -1.87 -3.01 11.45
C VAL A 100 -2.87 -2.74 10.34
N ILE A 101 -4.15 -2.70 10.69
CA ILE A 101 -5.24 -2.63 9.72
C ILE A 101 -6.10 -1.40 9.95
N VAL A 102 -6.65 -0.89 8.85
CA VAL A 102 -7.64 0.17 8.80
C VAL A 102 -8.99 -0.45 8.46
N PHE A 103 -10.03 -0.08 9.20
CA PHE A 103 -11.37 -0.64 9.07
C PHE A 103 -12.44 0.38 9.43
N HIS A 104 -13.67 0.15 8.95
CA HIS A 104 -14.86 0.88 9.37
C HIS A 104 -15.22 0.50 10.80
N TYR A 105 -15.40 1.50 11.66
CA TYR A 105 -15.75 1.26 13.06
C TYR A 105 -17.12 0.56 13.17
N PRO A 106 -17.23 -0.61 13.84
CA PRO A 106 -18.45 -1.42 13.80
C PRO A 106 -19.72 -0.75 14.32
N ARG A 107 -19.61 0.23 15.25
CA ARG A 107 -20.79 0.95 15.77
C ARG A 107 -21.14 2.21 14.97
N ASP A 108 -20.26 2.68 14.10
CA ASP A 108 -20.49 3.85 13.23
C ASP A 108 -19.52 3.79 12.05
N THR A 109 -19.98 3.21 10.93
CA THR A 109 -19.17 2.92 9.74
C THR A 109 -18.72 4.17 8.99
N LYS A 110 -19.23 5.36 9.35
CA LYS A 110 -18.73 6.65 8.85
C LYS A 110 -17.34 6.99 9.40
N LYS A 111 -16.92 6.31 10.47
CA LYS A 111 -15.59 6.48 11.10
C LYS A 111 -14.67 5.33 10.72
N ASN A 112 -13.43 5.67 10.42
CA ASN A 112 -12.38 4.71 10.11
C ASN A 112 -11.39 4.63 11.26
N TYR A 113 -11.13 3.43 11.76
CA TYR A 113 -10.19 3.15 12.84
C TYR A 113 -8.96 2.43 12.31
N ILE A 114 -7.84 2.62 13.01
CA ILE A 114 -6.60 1.87 12.82
C ILE A 114 -6.27 1.16 14.12
N LYS A 115 -6.03 -0.16 14.05
CA LYS A 115 -5.67 -1.02 15.19
C LYS A 115 -4.75 -2.14 14.74
N ARG A 116 -4.10 -2.81 15.70
CA ARG A 116 -3.35 -4.04 15.46
C ARG A 116 -4.26 -5.26 15.58
N LEU A 117 -4.13 -6.18 14.62
CA LEU A 117 -4.83 -7.45 14.62
C LEU A 117 -4.22 -8.37 15.68
N ILE A 118 -5.02 -8.76 16.66
CA ILE A 118 -4.63 -9.59 17.78
C ILE A 118 -5.24 -10.98 17.70
N GLY A 119 -6.44 -11.15 17.17
CA GLY A 119 -7.12 -12.45 17.02
C GLY A 119 -7.59 -12.69 15.59
N LEU A 120 -7.34 -13.89 15.10
CA LEU A 120 -7.83 -14.39 13.82
C LEU A 120 -9.19 -15.08 14.00
N PRO A 121 -9.90 -15.36 12.89
CA PRO A 121 -11.17 -16.07 12.95
C PRO A 121 -11.15 -17.36 13.76
N GLY A 122 -12.21 -17.59 14.54
CA GLY A 122 -12.40 -18.77 15.38
C GLY A 122 -11.53 -18.85 16.63
N GLU A 123 -10.59 -17.91 16.84
CA GLU A 123 -9.68 -17.96 17.98
C GLU A 123 -10.32 -17.47 19.28
N LYS A 124 -9.88 -18.06 20.40
CA LYS A 124 -10.15 -17.57 21.75
C LYS A 124 -9.04 -16.65 22.21
N ILE A 125 -9.37 -15.41 22.53
CA ILE A 125 -8.46 -14.39 23.06
C ILE A 125 -8.63 -14.29 24.57
N GLU A 126 -7.54 -14.29 25.30
CA GLU A 126 -7.51 -14.14 26.74
C GLU A 126 -6.43 -13.13 27.16
N LEU A 127 -6.82 -12.17 27.97
CA LEU A 127 -5.91 -11.27 28.68
C LEU A 127 -5.96 -11.62 30.17
N ARG A 128 -4.80 -12.01 30.72
CA ARG A 128 -4.62 -12.24 32.15
C ARG A 128 -3.24 -11.75 32.59
N ASP A 129 -3.20 -11.04 33.72
CA ASP A 129 -1.97 -10.48 34.31
C ASP A 129 -1.15 -9.62 33.32
N GLY A 130 -1.86 -8.90 32.44
CA GLY A 130 -1.29 -8.06 31.41
C GLY A 130 -0.60 -8.80 30.25
N LYS A 131 -0.80 -10.11 30.14
CA LYS A 131 -0.27 -10.95 29.06
C LYS A 131 -1.39 -11.43 28.14
N LEU A 132 -1.05 -11.51 26.85
CA LEU A 132 -1.93 -12.04 25.81
C LEU A 132 -1.76 -13.56 25.68
N TYR A 133 -2.89 -14.25 25.67
CA TYR A 133 -3.01 -15.66 25.34
C TYR A 133 -4.00 -15.82 24.19
N VAL A 134 -3.64 -16.66 23.22
CA VAL A 134 -4.50 -17.02 22.09
C VAL A 134 -4.63 -18.54 22.07
N ASN A 135 -5.87 -19.05 22.14
CA ASN A 135 -6.17 -20.47 22.30
C ASN A 135 -5.35 -21.10 23.45
N GLY A 136 -5.21 -20.36 24.57
CA GLY A 136 -4.45 -20.76 25.76
C GLY A 136 -2.92 -20.63 25.65
N LYS A 137 -2.37 -20.31 24.48
CA LYS A 137 -0.92 -20.15 24.27
C LYS A 137 -0.50 -18.70 24.46
N PHE A 138 0.55 -18.48 25.23
CA PHE A 138 1.13 -17.14 25.40
C PHE A 138 1.63 -16.59 24.06
N VAL A 139 1.29 -15.35 23.75
CA VAL A 139 1.73 -14.64 22.54
C VAL A 139 2.59 -13.45 22.96
N PRO A 140 3.88 -13.40 22.60
CA PRO A 140 4.73 -12.27 22.90
C PRO A 140 4.33 -11.05 22.05
N GLU A 141 4.40 -9.87 22.67
CA GLU A 141 4.00 -8.60 22.05
C GLU A 141 5.16 -7.61 22.07
N PRO A 142 6.25 -7.85 21.30
CA PRO A 142 7.49 -7.06 21.37
C PRO A 142 7.33 -5.59 20.95
N TRP A 143 6.19 -5.23 20.35
CA TRP A 143 5.87 -3.85 19.94
C TRP A 143 5.22 -3.01 21.05
N LEU A 144 4.97 -3.59 22.23
CA LEU A 144 4.39 -2.87 23.36
C LEU A 144 5.47 -2.29 24.27
N SER A 145 5.27 -1.05 24.68
CA SER A 145 6.07 -0.36 25.70
C SER A 145 5.38 -0.25 27.06
N VAL A 146 4.14 -0.75 27.17
CA VAL A 146 3.28 -0.59 28.35
C VAL A 146 2.68 -1.94 28.78
N GLN A 147 2.44 -2.09 30.08
CA GLN A 147 1.70 -3.23 30.60
C GLN A 147 0.20 -3.05 30.33
N THR A 148 -0.45 -4.12 29.88
CA THR A 148 -1.91 -4.12 29.65
C THR A 148 -2.62 -4.28 30.99
N HIS A 149 -3.52 -3.36 31.37
CA HIS A 149 -4.26 -3.45 32.64
C HIS A 149 -5.62 -4.14 32.52
N ALA A 150 -6.03 -4.49 31.30
CA ALA A 150 -7.28 -5.18 31.03
C ALA A 150 -7.12 -6.69 31.22
N ASN A 151 -8.15 -7.31 31.82
CA ASN A 151 -8.35 -8.75 31.84
C ASN A 151 -9.66 -9.09 31.14
N GLY A 152 -9.75 -10.29 30.57
CA GLY A 152 -10.98 -10.75 29.94
C GLY A 152 -10.74 -11.88 28.96
N GLN A 153 -11.84 -12.44 28.47
CA GLN A 153 -11.84 -13.48 27.45
C GLN A 153 -12.86 -13.14 26.37
N TRP A 154 -12.47 -13.34 25.11
CA TRP A 154 -13.31 -13.06 23.95
C TRP A 154 -13.21 -14.23 22.96
N GLN A 155 -14.34 -14.62 22.41
CA GLN A 155 -14.40 -15.57 21.30
C GLN A 155 -14.50 -14.77 20.00
N VAL A 156 -13.61 -15.04 19.04
CA VAL A 156 -13.65 -14.42 17.72
C VAL A 156 -14.55 -15.27 16.81
N GLY A 157 -15.46 -14.63 16.08
CA GLY A 157 -16.29 -15.30 15.09
C GLY A 157 -15.49 -15.81 13.88
N GLU A 158 -16.11 -16.66 13.06
CA GLU A 158 -15.49 -17.31 11.88
C GLU A 158 -15.13 -16.34 10.74
N ASP A 159 -15.69 -15.13 10.73
CA ASP A 159 -15.40 -14.08 9.74
C ASP A 159 -14.99 -12.77 10.41
N GLU A 160 -14.53 -12.84 11.66
CA GLU A 160 -14.20 -11.67 12.45
C GLU A 160 -12.74 -11.66 12.89
N TYR A 161 -12.28 -10.46 13.26
CA TYR A 161 -10.93 -10.22 13.74
C TYR A 161 -10.98 -9.46 15.06
N PHE A 162 -10.21 -9.91 16.04
CA PHE A 162 -10.04 -9.17 17.28
C PHE A 162 -8.89 -8.19 17.13
N VAL A 163 -9.11 -6.91 17.42
CA VAL A 163 -8.10 -5.87 17.23
C VAL A 163 -7.89 -5.06 18.51
N MET A 164 -6.65 -4.63 18.74
CA MET A 164 -6.29 -3.81 19.89
C MET A 164 -5.39 -2.65 19.48
N GLY A 165 -5.46 -1.55 20.23
CA GLY A 165 -4.49 -0.47 20.10
C GLY A 165 -3.17 -0.84 20.77
N ASP A 166 -2.07 -0.32 20.23
CA ASP A 166 -0.75 -0.47 20.84
C ASP A 166 -0.66 0.36 22.14
N ASN A 167 -1.38 1.49 22.21
CA ASN A 167 -1.55 2.26 23.44
C ASN A 167 -2.65 1.60 24.30
N ARG A 168 -2.30 0.48 24.93
CA ARG A 168 -3.25 -0.46 25.56
C ARG A 168 -4.22 0.16 26.54
N ASN A 169 -3.73 1.07 27.37
CA ASN A 169 -4.55 1.65 28.43
C ASN A 169 -5.33 2.90 27.95
N ASN A 170 -5.12 3.33 26.69
CA ASN A 170 -5.77 4.50 26.09
C ASN A 170 -6.30 4.20 24.67
N SER A 171 -6.93 3.04 24.49
CA SER A 171 -7.45 2.61 23.20
C SER A 171 -8.88 2.10 23.33
N SER A 172 -9.78 2.67 22.52
CA SER A 172 -11.10 2.10 22.25
C SER A 172 -10.97 1.05 21.14
N ASP A 173 -11.04 -0.23 21.51
CA ASP A 173 -10.80 -1.37 20.63
C ASP A 173 -11.68 -2.58 20.96
N SER A 174 -11.39 -3.77 20.41
CA SER A 174 -12.27 -4.93 20.51
C SER A 174 -12.58 -5.37 21.95
N ARG A 175 -11.79 -4.96 22.93
CA ARG A 175 -12.10 -5.16 24.35
C ARG A 175 -13.40 -4.49 24.78
N THR A 176 -13.78 -3.37 24.15
CA THR A 176 -14.98 -2.58 24.53
C THR A 176 -16.14 -2.73 23.55
N TRP A 177 -15.87 -3.05 22.29
CA TRP A 177 -16.89 -3.11 21.24
C TRP A 177 -16.95 -4.41 20.44
N GLY A 178 -16.15 -5.43 20.79
CA GLY A 178 -16.19 -6.75 20.16
C GLY A 178 -15.31 -6.85 18.90
N SER A 179 -15.42 -7.96 18.19
CA SER A 179 -14.60 -8.23 17.01
C SER A 179 -15.07 -7.41 15.79
N VAL A 180 -14.20 -7.32 14.78
CA VAL A 180 -14.47 -6.61 13.51
C VAL A 180 -14.74 -7.64 12.42
N ASN A 181 -15.92 -7.58 11.79
CA ASN A 181 -16.21 -8.39 10.61
C ASN A 181 -15.23 -8.07 9.45
N SER A 182 -14.80 -9.09 8.73
CA SER A 182 -13.89 -9.01 7.59
C SER A 182 -14.32 -7.97 6.53
N GLN A 183 -15.63 -7.79 6.32
CA GLN A 183 -16.18 -6.83 5.35
C GLN A 183 -15.95 -5.37 5.74
N HIS A 184 -15.73 -5.08 7.02
CA HIS A 184 -15.41 -3.73 7.48
C HIS A 184 -13.94 -3.37 7.27
N ILE A 185 -13.08 -4.33 6.90
CA ILE A 185 -11.65 -4.08 6.71
C ILE A 185 -11.43 -3.34 5.40
N ILE A 186 -10.80 -2.17 5.50
CA ILE A 186 -10.49 -1.31 4.35
C ILE A 186 -9.14 -1.70 3.77
N GLY A 187 -8.15 -1.98 4.62
CA GLY A 187 -6.82 -2.36 4.16
C GLY A 187 -5.75 -2.45 5.25
N LYS A 188 -4.57 -2.93 4.87
CA LYS A 188 -3.40 -3.05 5.73
C LYS A 188 -2.53 -1.81 5.61
N ALA A 189 -2.13 -1.18 6.71
CA ALA A 189 -1.21 -0.04 6.70
C ALA A 189 0.20 -0.51 6.35
N ILE A 190 0.80 0.01 5.28
CA ILE A 190 2.09 -0.50 4.75
C ILE A 190 3.24 0.50 4.93
N PHE A 191 2.96 1.79 4.78
CA PHE A 191 4.01 2.81 4.72
C PHE A 191 3.53 4.14 5.29
N ARG A 192 4.33 4.76 6.13
CA ARG A 192 4.13 6.13 6.61
C ARG A 192 4.92 7.08 5.70
N TYR A 193 4.21 7.96 5.00
CA TYR A 193 4.82 8.90 4.05
C TYR A 193 4.89 10.34 4.58
N TRP A 194 4.18 10.66 5.68
CA TRP A 194 4.24 11.96 6.33
C TRP A 194 4.01 11.84 7.85
N PRO A 195 4.72 12.59 8.70
CA PRO A 195 5.76 13.57 8.38
C PRO A 195 7.09 12.93 7.97
N LEU A 196 7.90 13.64 7.17
CA LEU A 196 9.12 13.11 6.54
C LEU A 196 10.15 12.59 7.55
N GLN A 197 10.21 13.17 8.75
CA GLN A 197 11.13 12.74 9.83
C GLN A 197 10.82 11.34 10.34
N SER A 198 9.59 10.86 10.12
CA SER A 198 9.14 9.53 10.55
C SER A 198 8.90 8.59 9.37
N LEU A 199 9.29 8.98 8.14
CA LEU A 199 9.02 8.22 6.93
C LEU A 199 9.59 6.79 7.02
N GLY A 200 8.77 5.79 6.68
CA GLY A 200 9.19 4.39 6.78
C GLY A 200 8.05 3.39 6.70
N PHE A 201 8.41 2.11 6.62
CA PHE A 201 7.44 1.01 6.61
C PHE A 201 6.80 0.81 8.00
N ILE A 202 5.54 0.42 8.00
CA ILE A 202 4.83 0.12 9.25
C ILE A 202 5.28 -1.24 9.78
N GLN A 203 5.66 -1.26 11.07
CA GLN A 203 6.07 -2.49 11.73
C GLN A 203 4.85 -3.37 11.98
N HIS A 204 4.79 -4.44 11.21
CA HIS A 204 3.96 -5.60 11.52
C HIS A 204 4.76 -6.56 12.39
N ALA A 205 4.08 -7.32 13.25
CA ALA A 205 4.75 -8.36 14.03
C ALA A 205 5.54 -9.29 13.10
N PRO A 206 6.67 -9.87 13.57
CA PRO A 206 7.40 -10.85 12.78
C PRO A 206 6.43 -11.95 12.37
N LYS A 207 6.41 -12.24 11.05
CA LYS A 207 5.74 -13.44 10.54
C LYS A 207 6.25 -14.61 11.38
N PRO A 208 5.39 -15.50 11.92
CA PRO A 208 5.88 -16.73 12.51
C PRO A 208 6.75 -17.40 11.46
N THR A 209 8.07 -17.34 11.67
CA THR A 209 9.03 -18.01 10.80
C THR A 209 8.63 -19.47 10.82
N ALA A 210 8.45 -20.07 9.64
CA ALA A 210 8.18 -21.49 9.52
C ALA A 210 9.11 -22.24 10.48
N THR A 211 8.49 -23.06 11.33
CA THR A 211 9.07 -23.89 12.39
C THR A 211 10.55 -24.18 12.15
N PRO A 212 11.47 -23.88 13.09
CA PRO A 212 12.79 -24.46 13.01
C PRO A 212 12.60 -25.98 13.00
N LYS A 213 13.01 -26.62 11.90
CA LYS A 213 13.06 -28.08 11.74
C LYS A 213 13.56 -28.66 13.06
N ALA A 214 12.73 -29.52 13.66
CA ALA A 214 12.99 -30.16 14.93
C ALA A 214 14.47 -30.57 15.01
N ALA A 215 15.15 -30.15 16.07
CA ALA A 215 16.42 -30.73 16.47
C ALA A 215 16.14 -32.17 16.92
N THR A 216 16.03 -33.08 15.95
CA THR A 216 16.22 -34.51 16.16
C THR A 216 17.69 -34.72 16.45
N HIS A 217 18.07 -34.63 17.71
CA HIS A 217 19.21 -35.35 18.28
C HIS A 217 19.24 -35.10 19.79
N PHE A 218 18.60 -35.97 20.56
CA PHE A 218 19.06 -36.40 21.87
C PHE A 218 18.40 -37.75 22.18
N GLU A 219 18.86 -38.80 21.49
CA GLU A 219 18.87 -40.14 22.07
C GLU A 219 20.31 -40.50 22.45
N SER A 220 20.43 -41.25 23.53
CA SER A 220 21.59 -42.00 24.00
C SER A 220 22.69 -41.26 24.78
N VAL A 221 22.43 -40.97 26.06
CA VAL A 221 23.48 -41.06 27.10
C VAL A 221 22.90 -41.66 28.38
N LEU A 222 23.05 -42.99 28.46
CA LEU A 222 23.43 -43.79 29.63
C LEU A 222 22.53 -43.83 30.87
N SER A 223 21.74 -44.91 30.90
CA SER A 223 21.61 -45.81 32.05
C SER A 223 22.91 -45.92 32.87
N SER A 224 22.82 -45.68 34.16
CA SER A 224 23.80 -46.14 35.15
C SER A 224 23.04 -46.67 36.37
N PRO A 225 23.33 -47.88 36.86
CA PRO A 225 22.60 -48.47 37.98
C PRO A 225 23.08 -47.90 39.33
N LEU A 226 22.14 -47.80 40.27
CA LEU A 226 22.36 -47.45 41.68
C LEU A 226 23.33 -48.43 42.36
N PRO A 227 24.32 -47.97 43.15
CA PRO A 227 25.09 -48.87 44.01
C PRO A 227 24.32 -49.22 45.29
N ALA A 228 24.28 -50.52 45.60
CA ALA A 228 23.76 -51.07 46.84
C ALA A 228 24.81 -51.01 47.98
N GLY A 229 24.39 -50.48 49.13
CA GLY A 229 24.75 -50.86 50.50
C GLY A 229 26.22 -50.90 50.95
N THR A 230 26.52 -50.25 52.08
CA THR A 230 26.87 -50.93 53.35
C THR A 230 27.00 -49.92 54.50
N SER A 231 26.30 -50.21 55.61
CA SER A 231 26.52 -49.63 56.93
C SER A 231 27.58 -50.44 57.67
N PRO A 232 28.48 -49.81 58.45
CA PRO A 232 29.04 -50.41 59.65
C PRO A 232 28.22 -50.04 60.89
#